data_AF-A0A1F4BK35-F1
#
_entry.id   AF-A0A1F4BK35-F1
#
_cell.length_a   1.000
_cell.length_b   1.000
_cell.length_c   1.000
_cell.angle_alpha   90.00
_cell.angle_beta   90.00
_cell.angle_gamma   90.00
#
_symmetry.space_group_name_H-M   'P 1'
#
loop_
_entity.id
_entity.type
_entity.pdbx_description
1 polymer ?
#
loop_
_entity_poly.entity_id
_entity_poly.type
_entity_poly.pdbx_seq_one_letter_code
_entity_poly.pdbx_strand_id
1 'polypeptide(L)'
;MRDDVIGYLLKAPAAARECPDVAAWWPRHRELAAIWRNPMDRAIAGGFAADRVGWAFASGYQAALHALFPNAPEDRIAALCVTEAEGNSPKAIKSTLRRVVDAWVLNGAKRWTTLGPDGGLFYVAARDAGIPGERAVIRVVQVAADSPGVTIQSMPPTHFVPEVPHAQLNFENVQLAADALLPGDGYDDYVKRFRTVEDLHVNAAIFGYLVREARRLGWPAAWIERTAALLHGLRAIAGEDNSAPAAHIALAGALAQGTALIEETEPFWSGAGEDAAVSRWRRDRELFAVAGSARVRRAARAWERLRPA
;
A
#
# COMPACT_ATOMS: atom_id res chain seq x y z
N MET A 1 5.28 19.55 -12.58
CA MET A 1 4.58 18.77 -11.53
C MET A 1 3.39 19.58 -11.02
N ARG A 2 2.28 18.92 -10.70
CA ARG A 2 1.03 19.54 -10.18
C ARG A 2 0.87 19.28 -8.68
N ASP A 3 0.14 20.17 -8.00
CA ASP A 3 -0.16 20.07 -6.56
C ASP A 3 -1.67 20.10 -6.23
N ASP A 4 -2.55 20.33 -7.22
CA ASP A 4 -4.02 20.36 -7.05
C ASP A 4 -4.67 19.08 -7.57
N VAL A 5 -4.52 17.98 -6.81
CA VAL A 5 -5.06 16.68 -7.22
C VAL A 5 -6.59 16.64 -7.12
N ILE A 6 -7.18 17.35 -6.17
CA ILE A 6 -8.64 17.38 -5.98
C ILE A 6 -9.30 18.14 -7.13
N GLY A 7 -8.78 19.31 -7.50
CA GLY A 7 -9.24 20.02 -8.69
C GLY A 7 -9.06 19.21 -9.97
N TYR A 8 -8.02 18.37 -10.06
CA TYR A 8 -7.87 17.40 -11.15
C TYR A 8 -8.99 16.36 -11.15
N LEU A 9 -9.33 15.75 -10.01
CA LEU A 9 -10.43 14.78 -9.94
C LEU A 9 -11.77 15.36 -10.40
N LEU A 10 -12.00 16.66 -10.18
CA LEU A 10 -13.25 17.34 -10.53
C LEU A 10 -13.32 17.74 -12.02
N LYS A 11 -12.17 17.96 -12.67
CA LYS A 11 -12.09 18.48 -14.05
C LYS A 11 -11.76 17.40 -15.09
N ALA A 12 -10.98 16.39 -14.72
CA ALA A 12 -10.52 15.37 -15.66
C ALA A 12 -11.69 14.56 -16.26
N PRO A 13 -11.55 13.94 -17.43
CA PRO A 13 -12.55 13.02 -17.95
C PRO A 13 -12.80 11.85 -16.97
N ALA A 14 -14.06 11.50 -16.73
CA ALA A 14 -14.43 10.40 -15.82
C ALA A 14 -14.43 9.02 -16.51
N ALA A 15 -14.16 8.95 -17.82
CA ALA A 15 -13.98 7.68 -18.51
C ALA A 15 -12.60 7.08 -18.19
N ALA A 16 -12.57 5.82 -17.77
CA ALA A 16 -11.33 5.07 -17.60
C ALA A 16 -11.12 4.11 -18.78
N ARG A 17 -9.86 3.97 -19.22
CA ARG A 17 -9.48 2.94 -20.19
C ARG A 17 -9.32 1.62 -19.46
N GLU A 18 -9.95 0.57 -19.97
CA GLU A 18 -9.81 -0.77 -19.40
C GLU A 18 -8.32 -1.16 -19.26
N CYS A 19 -8.02 -1.80 -18.13
CA CYS A 19 -6.69 -2.23 -17.77
C CYS A 19 -6.74 -3.70 -17.34
N PRO A 20 -6.31 -4.64 -18.21
CA PRO A 20 -6.49 -6.06 -17.95
C PRO A 20 -5.44 -6.66 -16.99
N ASP A 21 -4.22 -6.13 -16.98
CA ASP A 21 -3.07 -6.74 -16.31
C ASP A 21 -2.03 -5.69 -15.85
N VAL A 22 -0.98 -6.18 -15.18
CA VAL A 22 0.12 -5.36 -14.64
C VAL A 22 0.91 -4.70 -15.76
N ALA A 23 1.10 -5.39 -16.90
CA ALA A 23 1.83 -4.88 -18.06
C ALA A 23 1.13 -3.66 -18.69
N ALA A 24 -0.21 -3.64 -18.69
CA ALA A 24 -1.00 -2.49 -19.13
C ALA A 24 -1.09 -1.38 -18.08
N TRP A 25 -1.10 -1.72 -16.79
CA TRP A 25 -1.23 -0.77 -15.69
C TRP A 25 0.08 -0.01 -15.43
N TRP A 26 1.21 -0.71 -15.34
CA TRP A 26 2.45 -0.14 -14.82
C TRP A 26 2.96 1.07 -15.62
N PRO A 27 3.03 1.04 -16.97
CA PRO A 27 3.43 2.22 -17.74
C PRO A 27 2.52 3.43 -17.49
N ARG A 28 1.20 3.21 -17.41
CA ARG A 28 0.21 4.29 -17.14
C ARG A 28 0.39 4.86 -15.74
N HIS A 29 0.62 4.00 -14.75
CA HIS A 29 0.90 4.43 -13.39
C HIS A 29 2.15 5.31 -13.34
N ARG A 30 3.24 4.92 -14.02
CA ARG A 30 4.49 5.69 -14.07
C ARG A 30 4.31 7.05 -14.73
N GLU A 31 3.63 7.11 -15.88
CA GLU A 31 3.33 8.36 -16.57
C GLU A 31 2.54 9.32 -15.68
N LEU A 32 1.55 8.79 -14.95
CA LEU A 32 0.76 9.57 -14.02
C LEU A 32 1.60 10.00 -12.81
N ALA A 33 2.39 9.10 -12.22
CA ALA A 33 3.25 9.38 -11.07
C ALA A 33 4.26 10.49 -11.38
N ALA A 34 4.77 10.57 -12.61
CA ALA A 34 5.68 11.63 -13.05
C ALA A 34 5.04 13.04 -13.07
N ILE A 35 3.70 13.13 -13.11
CA ILE A 35 2.97 14.41 -13.09
C ILE A 35 2.91 14.98 -11.66
N TRP A 36 2.87 14.12 -10.64
CA TRP A 36 2.57 14.50 -9.25
C TRP A 36 3.80 14.38 -8.36
N ARG A 37 4.14 15.47 -7.66
CA ARG A 37 5.31 15.49 -6.79
C ARG A 37 5.08 14.69 -5.51
N ASN A 38 3.93 14.87 -4.87
CA ASN A 38 3.60 14.24 -3.59
C ASN A 38 3.10 12.80 -3.80
N PRO A 39 3.64 11.79 -3.09
CA PRO A 39 3.14 10.41 -3.17
C PRO A 39 1.65 10.27 -2.89
N MET A 40 1.08 11.06 -1.98
CA MET A 40 -0.37 11.05 -1.74
C MET A 40 -1.15 11.52 -2.96
N ASP A 41 -0.67 12.54 -3.67
CA ASP A 41 -1.31 13.02 -4.90
C ASP A 41 -1.19 11.97 -6.02
N ARG A 42 -0.07 11.22 -6.06
CA ARG A 42 0.09 10.05 -6.96
C ARG A 42 -0.95 8.97 -6.64
N ALA A 43 -1.18 8.66 -5.37
CA ALA A 43 -2.18 7.67 -4.94
C ALA A 43 -3.58 8.08 -5.40
N ILE A 44 -4.00 9.31 -5.10
CA ILE A 44 -5.32 9.85 -5.43
C ILE A 44 -5.54 9.86 -6.94
N ALA A 45 -4.60 10.40 -7.71
CA ALA A 45 -4.72 10.47 -9.16
C ALA A 45 -4.64 9.08 -9.82
N GLY A 46 -3.80 8.18 -9.32
CA GLY A 46 -3.70 6.80 -9.82
C GLY A 46 -4.99 6.02 -9.56
N GLY A 47 -5.59 6.20 -8.40
CA GLY A 47 -6.92 5.70 -8.07
C GLY A 47 -8.01 6.21 -9.01
N PHE A 48 -8.03 7.53 -9.25
CA PHE A 48 -8.96 8.13 -10.21
C PHE A 48 -8.79 7.59 -11.63
N ALA A 49 -7.57 7.25 -12.05
CA ALA A 49 -7.31 6.69 -13.37
C ALA A 49 -7.64 5.19 -13.51
N ALA A 50 -7.73 4.45 -12.39
CA ALA A 50 -7.86 3.00 -12.37
C ALA A 50 -9.28 2.50 -12.69
N ASP A 51 -9.51 1.72 -13.75
CA ASP A 51 -10.86 1.22 -14.13
C ASP A 51 -11.52 0.24 -13.14
N ARG A 52 -10.80 -0.20 -12.09
CA ARG A 52 -11.28 -1.13 -11.05
C ARG A 52 -10.52 -0.93 -9.73
N VAL A 53 -11.07 -1.47 -8.64
CA VAL A 53 -10.49 -1.37 -7.29
C VAL A 53 -9.05 -1.91 -7.25
N GLY A 54 -8.75 -2.98 -7.99
CA GLY A 54 -7.41 -3.56 -8.00
C GLY A 54 -6.30 -2.61 -8.44
N TRP A 55 -6.51 -1.84 -9.52
CA TRP A 55 -5.50 -0.87 -9.96
C TRP A 55 -5.47 0.39 -9.10
N ALA A 56 -6.58 0.71 -8.42
CA ALA A 56 -6.60 1.76 -7.41
C ALA A 56 -5.74 1.34 -6.20
N PHE A 57 -5.92 0.10 -5.72
CA PHE A 57 -5.09 -0.50 -4.67
C PHE A 57 -3.62 -0.51 -5.08
N ALA A 58 -3.28 -1.04 -6.27
CA ALA A 58 -1.90 -1.11 -6.75
C ALA A 58 -1.24 0.27 -6.83
N SER A 59 -1.97 1.29 -7.29
CA SER A 59 -1.48 2.67 -7.35
C SER A 59 -1.26 3.28 -5.96
N GLY A 60 -2.19 3.06 -5.03
CA GLY A 60 -2.04 3.48 -3.65
C GLY A 60 -0.89 2.77 -2.93
N TYR A 61 -0.68 1.48 -3.20
CA TYR A 61 0.39 0.68 -2.64
C TYR A 61 1.78 1.14 -3.11
N GLN A 62 1.97 1.37 -4.43
CA GLN A 62 3.24 1.92 -4.94
C GLN A 62 3.49 3.32 -4.40
N ALA A 63 2.47 4.18 -4.35
CA ALA A 63 2.58 5.50 -3.75
C ALA A 63 2.97 5.44 -2.26
N ALA A 64 2.41 4.52 -1.47
CA ALA A 64 2.80 4.30 -0.08
C ALA A 64 4.28 3.87 0.04
N LEU A 65 4.76 3.01 -0.86
CA LEU A 65 6.17 2.61 -0.89
C LEU A 65 7.08 3.79 -1.22
N HIS A 66 6.73 4.65 -2.17
CA HIS A 66 7.50 5.87 -2.45
C HIS A 66 7.45 6.89 -1.30
N ALA A 67 6.36 6.92 -0.52
CA ALA A 67 6.29 7.74 0.69
C ALA A 67 7.22 7.22 1.80
N LEU A 68 7.32 5.89 1.96
CA LEU A 68 8.19 5.29 2.97
C LEU A 68 9.67 5.23 2.53
N PHE A 69 9.90 5.05 1.23
CA PHE A 69 11.21 4.90 0.60
C PHE A 69 11.38 5.98 -0.48
N PRO A 70 11.68 7.24 -0.10
CA PRO A 70 11.70 8.37 -1.03
C PRO A 70 12.77 8.25 -2.14
N ASN A 71 13.78 7.41 -1.93
CA ASN A 71 14.84 7.14 -2.91
C ASN A 71 14.58 5.87 -3.74
N ALA A 72 13.39 5.26 -3.64
CA ALA A 72 13.04 4.10 -4.44
C ALA A 72 13.08 4.45 -5.95
N PRO A 73 13.62 3.58 -6.81
CA PRO A 73 13.58 3.78 -8.25
C PRO A 73 12.14 3.89 -8.78
N GLU A 74 11.88 4.86 -9.66
CA GLU A 74 10.55 5.13 -10.26
C GLU A 74 10.26 4.26 -11.50
N ASP A 75 11.22 3.44 -11.93
CA ASP A 75 11.14 2.56 -13.10
C ASP A 75 10.79 1.11 -12.78
N ARG A 76 10.74 0.75 -11.49
CA ARG A 76 10.50 -0.61 -11.01
C ARG A 76 9.30 -0.67 -10.08
N ILE A 77 8.53 -1.75 -10.19
CA ILE A 77 7.53 -2.11 -9.19
C ILE A 77 8.26 -2.54 -7.91
N ALA A 78 7.91 -1.93 -6.79
CA ALA A 78 8.47 -2.27 -5.48
C ALA A 78 7.49 -3.09 -4.63
N ALA A 79 7.99 -3.87 -3.68
CA ALA A 79 7.17 -4.52 -2.66
C ALA A 79 7.87 -4.59 -1.29
N LEU A 80 7.11 -4.39 -0.21
CA LEU A 80 7.56 -4.64 1.16
C LEU A 80 7.24 -6.09 1.57
N CYS A 81 8.29 -6.88 1.81
CA CYS A 81 8.22 -8.32 2.04
C CYS A 81 8.45 -8.65 3.52
N VAL A 82 7.37 -8.79 4.28
CA VAL A 82 7.42 -9.05 5.74
C VAL A 82 6.89 -10.43 6.09
N THR A 83 5.68 -10.74 5.63
CA THR A 83 4.90 -11.90 6.06
C THR A 83 5.57 -13.20 5.66
N GLU A 84 5.62 -14.13 6.61
CA GLU A 84 6.08 -15.52 6.42
C GLU A 84 4.96 -16.50 6.75
N ALA A 85 5.23 -17.81 6.65
CA ALA A 85 4.26 -18.86 6.96
C ALA A 85 3.68 -18.74 8.38
N GLU A 86 4.52 -18.38 9.37
CA GLU A 86 4.11 -18.18 10.77
C GLU A 86 3.54 -16.77 11.06
N GLY A 87 3.50 -15.88 10.05
CA GLY A 87 2.97 -14.52 10.16
C GLY A 87 4.02 -13.42 10.03
N ASN A 88 3.66 -12.21 10.46
CA ASN A 88 4.45 -10.97 10.25
C ASN A 88 4.87 -10.27 11.55
N SER A 89 4.74 -10.95 12.70
CA SER A 89 5.26 -10.44 13.97
C SER A 89 6.79 -10.66 14.04
N PRO A 90 7.56 -9.85 14.80
CA PRO A 90 9.00 -10.06 14.93
C PRO A 90 9.37 -11.47 15.40
N LYS A 91 8.54 -12.05 16.28
CA LYS A 91 8.70 -13.40 16.82
C LYS A 91 8.38 -14.52 15.80
N ALA A 92 7.62 -14.22 14.75
CA ALA A 92 7.28 -15.17 13.69
C ALA A 92 8.28 -15.18 12.52
N ILE A 93 8.90 -14.03 12.21
CA ILE A 93 9.85 -13.89 11.08
C ILE A 93 11.05 -14.82 11.27
N LYS A 94 11.31 -15.80 10.41
CA LYS A 94 12.47 -16.71 10.46
C LYS A 94 13.55 -16.34 9.44
N SER A 95 13.23 -15.54 8.42
CA SER A 95 14.25 -15.07 7.46
C SER A 95 15.40 -14.41 8.21
N THR A 96 16.63 -14.69 7.78
CA THR A 96 17.85 -14.26 8.45
C THR A 96 18.71 -13.40 7.53
N LEU A 97 19.36 -12.41 8.12
CA LEU A 97 20.37 -11.57 7.51
C LEU A 97 21.66 -11.74 8.32
N ARG A 98 22.69 -12.29 7.70
CA ARG A 98 24.00 -12.53 8.34
C ARG A 98 25.04 -11.60 7.75
N ARG A 99 25.76 -10.88 8.61
CA ARG A 99 26.88 -10.04 8.17
C ARG A 99 28.05 -10.91 7.72
N VAL A 100 28.61 -10.58 6.58
CA VAL A 100 29.90 -11.08 6.09
C VAL A 100 30.82 -9.88 5.83
N VAL A 101 32.08 -10.10 5.43
CA VAL A 101 33.03 -9.00 5.21
C VAL A 101 32.45 -8.04 4.16
N ASP A 102 32.15 -6.81 4.59
CA ASP A 102 31.57 -5.71 3.80
C ASP A 102 30.31 -6.05 2.98
N ALA A 103 29.55 -7.06 3.41
CA ALA A 103 28.34 -7.51 2.74
C ALA A 103 27.38 -8.22 3.71
N TRP A 104 26.21 -8.60 3.19
CA TRP A 104 25.20 -9.37 3.90
C TRP A 104 24.78 -10.58 3.09
N VAL A 105 24.38 -11.64 3.79
CA VAL A 105 23.77 -12.83 3.18
C VAL A 105 22.36 -12.98 3.72
N LEU A 106 21.38 -12.97 2.83
CA LEU A 106 19.96 -13.17 3.13
C LEU A 106 19.55 -14.62 2.84
N ASN A 107 18.83 -15.22 3.79
CA ASN A 107 18.18 -16.52 3.64
C ASN A 107 16.77 -16.50 4.24
N GLY A 108 15.83 -17.19 3.61
CA GLY A 108 14.49 -17.39 4.16
C GLY A 108 13.39 -17.36 3.11
N ALA A 109 12.15 -17.22 3.56
CA ALA A 109 10.99 -17.23 2.69
C ALA A 109 9.99 -16.15 3.09
N LYS A 110 9.35 -15.55 2.08
CA LYS A 110 8.26 -14.59 2.24
C LYS A 110 7.03 -15.08 1.49
N ARG A 111 5.86 -14.65 1.95
CA ARG A 111 4.57 -14.97 1.33
C ARG A 111 3.71 -13.71 1.30
N TRP A 112 2.79 -13.66 0.34
CA TRP A 112 1.90 -12.52 0.11
C TRP A 112 2.66 -11.27 -0.36
N THR A 113 3.71 -11.44 -1.15
CA THR A 113 4.40 -10.30 -1.79
C THR A 113 3.50 -9.75 -2.89
N THR A 114 2.82 -8.63 -2.59
CA THR A 114 1.96 -7.88 -3.50
C THR A 114 2.74 -7.42 -4.72
N LEU A 115 2.18 -7.63 -5.92
CA LEU A 115 2.81 -7.40 -7.22
C LEU A 115 4.14 -8.15 -7.41
N GLY A 116 4.40 -9.18 -6.60
CA GLY A 116 5.67 -9.90 -6.57
C GLY A 116 6.12 -10.49 -7.92
N PRO A 117 5.25 -11.13 -8.74
CA PRO A 117 5.66 -11.68 -10.03
C PRO A 117 6.20 -10.64 -11.02
N ASP A 118 5.73 -9.40 -10.91
CA ASP A 118 6.15 -8.27 -11.75
C ASP A 118 7.09 -7.30 -11.01
N GLY A 119 7.48 -7.64 -9.78
CA GLY A 119 8.31 -6.81 -8.91
C GLY A 119 9.74 -6.74 -9.42
N GLY A 120 10.32 -5.54 -9.43
CA GLY A 120 11.73 -5.30 -9.76
C GLY A 120 12.62 -4.97 -8.54
N LEU A 121 12.01 -4.67 -7.38
CA LEU A 121 12.70 -4.34 -6.14
C LEU A 121 11.91 -4.82 -4.92
N PHE A 122 12.57 -5.52 -4.01
CA PHE A 122 11.99 -6.02 -2.78
C PHE A 122 12.66 -5.40 -1.54
N TYR A 123 11.85 -4.85 -0.64
CA TYR A 123 12.27 -4.46 0.70
C TYR A 123 12.00 -5.61 1.65
N VAL A 124 13.02 -6.38 2.02
CA VAL A 124 12.86 -7.64 2.75
C VAL A 124 13.18 -7.45 4.22
N ALA A 125 12.19 -7.71 5.09
CA ALA A 125 12.38 -7.71 6.53
C ALA A 125 12.96 -9.06 6.98
N ALA A 126 14.10 -9.05 7.65
CA ALA A 126 14.76 -10.26 8.14
C ALA A 126 15.36 -10.04 9.53
N ARG A 127 15.56 -11.12 10.27
CA ARG A 127 16.25 -11.10 11.56
C ARG A 127 17.75 -10.93 11.36
N ASP A 128 18.37 -10.06 12.15
CA ASP A 128 19.82 -10.00 12.25
C ASP A 128 20.33 -11.27 12.95
N ALA A 129 21.00 -12.15 12.22
CA ALA A 129 21.49 -13.43 12.75
C ALA A 129 22.68 -13.26 13.71
N GLY A 130 23.35 -12.10 13.69
CA GLY A 130 24.48 -11.81 14.56
C GLY A 130 24.09 -11.33 15.96
N ILE A 131 22.81 -11.03 16.20
CA ILE A 131 22.33 -10.48 17.47
C ILE A 131 21.48 -11.52 18.20
N PRO A 132 22.03 -12.21 19.22
CA PRO A 132 21.26 -13.15 20.02
C PRO A 132 20.29 -12.42 20.96
N GLY A 133 19.15 -13.04 21.26
CA GLY A 133 18.20 -12.53 22.24
C GLY A 133 16.76 -13.00 21.99
N GLU A 134 15.93 -12.91 23.02
CA GLU A 134 14.50 -13.28 22.91
C GLU A 134 13.71 -12.33 22.00
N ARG A 135 14.11 -11.06 21.94
CA ARG A 135 13.53 -10.08 21.02
C ARG A 135 14.36 -10.06 19.74
N ALA A 136 13.77 -10.57 18.67
CA ALA A 136 14.36 -10.51 17.34
C ALA A 136 14.63 -9.05 16.91
N VAL A 137 15.89 -8.77 16.54
CA VAL A 137 16.26 -7.51 15.87
C VAL A 137 15.91 -7.66 14.39
N ILE A 138 14.96 -6.86 13.91
CA ILE A 138 14.55 -6.86 12.51
C ILE A 138 15.35 -5.80 11.77
N ARG A 139 15.87 -6.18 10.61
CA ARG A 139 16.49 -5.32 9.60
C ARG A 139 15.65 -5.34 8.34
N VAL A 140 15.75 -4.29 7.52
CA VAL A 140 15.17 -4.27 6.18
C VAL A 140 16.27 -4.06 5.17
N VAL A 141 16.31 -4.88 4.14
CA VAL A 141 17.28 -4.80 3.04
C VAL A 141 16.59 -4.62 1.70
N GLN A 142 17.23 -3.90 0.79
CA GLN A 142 16.86 -3.83 -0.62
C GLN A 142 17.41 -5.04 -1.37
N VAL A 143 16.56 -5.72 -2.14
CA VAL A 143 16.92 -6.90 -2.93
C VAL A 143 16.35 -6.73 -4.34
N ALA A 144 17.20 -6.74 -5.36
CA ALA A 144 16.75 -6.74 -6.74
C ALA A 144 16.11 -8.10 -7.07
N ALA A 145 15.02 -8.11 -7.82
CA ALA A 145 14.25 -9.33 -8.11
C ALA A 145 15.05 -10.39 -8.89
N ASP A 146 16.04 -9.95 -9.65
CA ASP A 146 16.96 -10.78 -10.45
C ASP A 146 18.24 -11.16 -9.70
N SER A 147 18.35 -10.86 -8.40
CA SER A 147 19.54 -11.22 -7.62
C SER A 147 19.70 -12.75 -7.58
N PRO A 148 20.92 -13.29 -7.79
CA PRO A 148 21.17 -14.71 -7.65
C PRO A 148 20.70 -15.26 -6.30
N GLY A 149 19.97 -16.37 -6.32
CA GLY A 149 19.39 -16.99 -5.12
C GLY A 149 17.97 -16.50 -4.77
N VAL A 150 17.40 -15.57 -5.55
CA VAL A 150 15.98 -15.19 -5.44
C VAL A 150 15.13 -16.07 -6.34
N THR A 151 14.12 -16.71 -5.75
CA THR A 151 13.08 -17.44 -6.49
C THR A 151 11.72 -16.81 -6.22
N ILE A 152 10.99 -16.48 -7.28
CA ILE A 152 9.65 -15.88 -7.24
C ILE A 152 8.64 -16.92 -7.73
N GLN A 153 7.68 -17.27 -6.88
CA GLN A 153 6.60 -18.20 -7.24
C GLN A 153 5.24 -17.50 -7.11
N SER A 154 4.56 -17.31 -8.25
CA SER A 154 3.21 -16.75 -8.28
C SER A 154 2.24 -17.56 -7.44
N MET A 155 1.38 -16.87 -6.71
CA MET A 155 0.28 -17.45 -5.93
C MET A 155 -1.02 -17.39 -6.74
N PRO A 156 -1.99 -18.29 -6.45
CA PRO A 156 -3.34 -18.17 -7.01
C PRO A 156 -3.96 -16.79 -6.73
N PRO A 157 -4.79 -16.26 -7.64
CA PRO A 157 -5.49 -15.00 -7.41
C PRO A 157 -6.32 -15.02 -6.12
N THR A 158 -6.40 -13.88 -5.45
CA THR A 158 -7.28 -13.69 -4.30
C THR A 158 -8.74 -13.59 -4.73
N HIS A 159 -9.67 -13.84 -3.81
CA HIS A 159 -11.11 -13.80 -4.09
C HIS A 159 -11.63 -12.36 -4.31
N PHE A 160 -11.03 -11.38 -3.65
CA PHE A 160 -11.13 -9.96 -3.97
C PHE A 160 -9.86 -9.48 -4.69
N VAL A 161 -9.98 -8.48 -5.56
CA VAL A 161 -8.85 -7.84 -6.25
C VAL A 161 -7.91 -8.86 -6.95
N PRO A 162 -8.44 -9.85 -7.70
CA PRO A 162 -7.63 -10.90 -8.33
C PRO A 162 -6.63 -10.37 -9.37
N GLU A 163 -6.79 -9.13 -9.84
CA GLU A 163 -5.90 -8.49 -10.80
C GLU A 163 -4.55 -8.10 -10.21
N VAL A 164 -4.43 -8.05 -8.88
CA VAL A 164 -3.18 -7.73 -8.18
C VAL A 164 -2.49 -9.04 -7.79
N PRO A 165 -1.48 -9.50 -8.54
CA PRO A 165 -0.83 -10.77 -8.27
C PRO A 165 -0.05 -10.74 -6.95
N HIS A 166 0.09 -11.92 -6.34
CA HIS A 166 0.91 -12.11 -5.15
C HIS A 166 1.94 -13.22 -5.41
N ALA A 167 3.08 -13.17 -4.74
CA ALA A 167 4.10 -14.21 -4.81
C ALA A 167 4.51 -14.76 -3.44
N GLN A 168 5.02 -15.99 -3.46
CA GLN A 168 5.98 -16.49 -2.49
C GLN A 168 7.38 -16.18 -3.00
N LEU A 169 8.25 -15.70 -2.11
CA LEU A 169 9.66 -15.48 -2.40
C LEU A 169 10.49 -16.45 -1.58
N ASN A 170 11.50 -17.05 -2.19
CA ASN A 170 12.54 -17.80 -1.49
C ASN A 170 13.89 -17.13 -1.74
N PHE A 171 14.68 -17.00 -0.67
CA PHE A 171 16.02 -16.43 -0.69
C PHE A 171 17.00 -17.49 -0.24
N GLU A 172 17.90 -17.89 -1.12
CA GLU A 172 18.95 -18.87 -0.85
C GLU A 172 20.32 -18.24 -1.08
N ASN A 173 21.02 -17.94 0.01
CA ASN A 173 22.36 -17.34 0.01
C ASN A 173 22.50 -16.07 -0.84
N VAL A 174 21.47 -15.24 -0.88
CA VAL A 174 21.46 -14.00 -1.65
C VAL A 174 22.50 -13.04 -1.08
N GLN A 175 23.51 -12.73 -1.89
CA GLN A 175 24.59 -11.81 -1.54
C GLN A 175 24.13 -10.37 -1.76
N LEU A 176 24.31 -9.54 -0.74
CA LEU A 176 23.89 -8.14 -0.74
C LEU A 176 25.08 -7.26 -0.35
N ALA A 177 25.26 -6.14 -1.05
CA ALA A 177 26.25 -5.15 -0.67
C ALA A 177 25.91 -4.52 0.71
N ALA A 178 26.90 -3.94 1.37
CA ALA A 178 26.70 -3.32 2.69
C ALA A 178 25.63 -2.21 2.69
N ASP A 179 25.51 -1.47 1.59
CA ASP A 179 24.55 -0.38 1.38
C ASP A 179 23.13 -0.85 1.04
N ALA A 180 22.92 -2.14 0.80
CA ALA A 180 21.58 -2.71 0.67
C ALA A 180 20.78 -2.68 1.97
N LEU A 181 21.46 -2.57 3.12
CA LEU A 181 20.83 -2.44 4.43
C LEU A 181 20.27 -1.03 4.65
N LEU A 182 18.97 -0.95 4.92
CA LEU A 182 18.35 0.30 5.31
C LEU A 182 18.73 0.70 6.76
N PRO A 183 18.90 1.99 7.03
CA PRO A 183 19.26 2.48 8.37
C PRO A 183 18.13 2.28 9.38
N GLY A 184 18.44 2.27 10.67
CA GLY A 184 17.43 2.27 11.75
C GLY A 184 16.90 0.90 12.16
N ASP A 185 15.74 0.90 12.84
CA ASP A 185 15.05 -0.30 13.29
C ASP A 185 14.11 -0.81 12.20
N GLY A 186 14.37 -2.01 11.69
CA GLY A 186 13.60 -2.61 10.61
C GLY A 186 12.10 -2.74 10.91
N TYR A 187 11.74 -2.96 12.18
CA TYR A 187 10.36 -3.17 12.56
C TYR A 187 9.60 -1.87 12.81
N ASP A 188 10.12 -0.99 13.67
CA ASP A 188 9.43 0.24 14.04
C ASP A 188 9.48 1.29 12.90
N ASP A 189 10.64 1.48 12.25
CA ASP A 189 10.82 2.53 11.23
C ASP A 189 10.19 2.17 9.88
N TYR A 190 10.09 0.88 9.56
CA TYR A 190 9.56 0.41 8.27
C TYR A 190 8.31 -0.45 8.42
N VAL A 191 8.38 -1.65 8.99
CA VAL A 191 7.25 -2.60 8.98
C VAL A 191 6.00 -2.02 9.66
N LYS A 192 6.16 -1.41 10.83
CA LYS A 192 5.05 -0.85 11.59
C LYS A 192 4.60 0.49 11.03
N ARG A 193 5.54 1.35 10.62
CA ARG A 193 5.24 2.64 9.97
C ARG A 193 4.48 2.43 8.66
N PHE A 194 4.88 1.45 7.85
CA PHE A 194 4.23 1.14 6.58
C PHE A 194 2.74 0.84 6.74
N ARG A 195 2.31 0.19 7.83
CA ARG A 195 0.86 -0.05 8.07
C ARG A 195 0.05 1.24 8.11
N THR A 196 0.61 2.33 8.62
CA THR A 196 -0.06 3.64 8.64
C THR A 196 0.01 4.30 7.27
N VAL A 197 1.17 4.25 6.62
CA VAL A 197 1.39 4.84 5.29
C VAL A 197 0.53 4.14 4.22
N GLU A 198 0.46 2.81 4.24
CA GLU A 198 -0.36 1.97 3.37
C GLU A 198 -1.85 2.27 3.56
N ASP A 199 -2.34 2.28 4.80
CA ASP A 199 -3.73 2.64 5.09
C ASP A 199 -4.10 4.01 4.52
N LEU A 200 -3.24 5.01 4.67
CA LEU A 200 -3.46 6.36 4.12
C LEU A 200 -3.58 6.35 2.59
N HIS A 201 -2.57 5.83 1.89
CA HIS A 201 -2.48 5.97 0.44
C HIS A 201 -3.44 5.02 -0.30
N VAL A 202 -3.62 3.79 0.19
CA VAL A 202 -4.57 2.84 -0.40
C VAL A 202 -5.99 3.37 -0.27
N ASN A 203 -6.40 3.88 0.90
CA ASN A 203 -7.73 4.47 1.04
C ASN A 203 -7.90 5.69 0.14
N ALA A 204 -6.90 6.59 0.09
CA ALA A 204 -6.97 7.76 -0.77
C ALA A 204 -7.09 7.40 -2.27
N ALA A 205 -6.38 6.37 -2.72
CA ALA A 205 -6.50 5.86 -4.09
C ALA A 205 -7.90 5.28 -4.35
N ILE A 206 -8.44 4.49 -3.41
CA ILE A 206 -9.77 3.92 -3.58
C ILE A 206 -10.86 5.01 -3.60
N PHE A 207 -10.75 6.06 -2.78
CA PHE A 207 -11.65 7.21 -2.88
C PHE A 207 -11.46 8.00 -4.18
N GLY A 208 -10.24 8.08 -4.71
CA GLY A 208 -10.00 8.60 -6.07
C GLY A 208 -10.77 7.81 -7.13
N TYR A 209 -10.74 6.47 -7.05
CA TYR A 209 -11.54 5.57 -7.90
C TYR A 209 -13.04 5.82 -7.75
N LEU A 210 -13.53 5.90 -6.52
CA LEU A 210 -14.95 6.13 -6.25
C LEU A 210 -15.42 7.51 -6.73
N VAL A 211 -14.60 8.56 -6.63
CA VAL A 211 -14.94 9.88 -7.20
C VAL A 211 -15.08 9.80 -8.72
N ARG A 212 -14.24 9.02 -9.41
CA ARG A 212 -14.41 8.80 -10.85
C ARG A 212 -15.74 8.11 -11.13
N GLU A 213 -16.04 7.00 -10.45
CA GLU A 213 -17.29 6.26 -10.64
C GLU A 213 -18.51 7.10 -10.30
N ALA A 214 -18.44 7.90 -9.23
CA ALA A 214 -19.46 8.88 -8.87
C ALA A 214 -19.74 9.88 -10.00
N ARG A 215 -18.68 10.40 -10.64
CA ARG A 215 -18.83 11.33 -11.77
C ARG A 215 -19.34 10.63 -13.03
N ARG A 216 -18.88 9.41 -13.30
CA ARG A 216 -19.28 8.63 -14.47
C ARG A 216 -20.75 8.19 -14.41
N LEU A 217 -21.21 7.80 -13.23
CA LEU A 217 -22.55 7.28 -12.97
C LEU A 217 -23.53 8.34 -12.43
N GLY A 218 -23.10 9.60 -12.29
CA GLY A 218 -23.97 10.71 -11.89
C GLY A 218 -24.47 10.63 -10.43
N TRP A 219 -23.61 10.21 -9.50
CA TRP A 219 -23.93 10.17 -8.07
C TRP A 219 -24.11 11.59 -7.49
N PRO A 220 -24.76 11.73 -6.31
CA PRO A 220 -25.01 13.05 -5.71
C PRO A 220 -23.75 13.87 -5.48
N ALA A 221 -23.79 15.16 -5.84
CA ALA A 221 -22.70 16.10 -5.62
C ALA A 221 -22.26 16.17 -4.14
N ALA A 222 -23.22 16.11 -3.21
CA ALA A 222 -22.95 16.10 -1.77
C ALA A 222 -22.10 14.90 -1.30
N TRP A 223 -22.13 13.77 -2.02
CA TRP A 223 -21.23 12.64 -1.74
C TRP A 223 -19.80 12.93 -2.22
N ILE A 224 -19.67 13.52 -3.41
CA ILE A 224 -18.37 13.94 -3.98
C ILE A 224 -17.72 15.01 -3.11
N GLU A 225 -18.49 16.00 -2.63
CA GLU A 225 -18.01 17.08 -1.74
C GLU A 225 -17.41 16.53 -0.44
N ARG A 226 -18.13 15.61 0.23
CA ARG A 226 -17.63 14.96 1.46
C ARG A 226 -16.42 14.07 1.19
N THR A 227 -16.40 13.39 0.05
CA THR A 227 -15.22 12.60 -0.35
C THR A 227 -14.01 13.47 -0.63
N ALA A 228 -14.18 14.65 -1.26
CA ALA A 228 -13.12 15.62 -1.46
C ALA A 228 -12.57 16.14 -0.12
N ALA A 229 -13.44 16.43 0.85
CA ALA A 229 -13.03 16.82 2.21
C ALA A 229 -12.22 15.69 2.90
N LEU A 230 -12.68 14.44 2.80
CA LEU A 230 -11.94 13.28 3.32
C LEU A 230 -10.55 13.16 2.68
N LEU A 231 -10.45 13.30 1.36
CA LEU A 231 -9.17 13.24 0.64
C LEU A 231 -8.20 14.34 1.08
N HIS A 232 -8.70 15.57 1.32
CA HIS A 232 -7.90 16.62 1.94
C HIS A 232 -7.40 16.24 3.34
N GLY A 233 -8.26 15.64 4.16
CA GLY A 233 -7.90 15.13 5.49
C GLY A 233 -6.82 14.05 5.44
N LEU A 234 -6.99 13.03 4.59
CA LEU A 234 -5.98 11.97 4.39
C LEU A 234 -4.65 12.56 3.90
N ARG A 235 -4.70 13.54 3.01
CA ARG A 235 -3.51 14.25 2.52
C ARG A 235 -2.79 15.04 3.60
N ALA A 236 -3.52 15.73 4.47
CA ALA A 236 -2.93 16.43 5.60
C ALA A 236 -2.26 15.46 6.57
N ILE A 237 -2.96 14.39 6.97
CA ILE A 237 -2.44 13.38 7.90
C ILE A 237 -1.19 12.68 7.33
N ALA A 238 -1.15 12.43 6.02
CA ALA A 238 0.02 11.83 5.38
C ALA A 238 1.27 12.73 5.41
N GLY A 239 1.09 14.06 5.51
CA GLY A 239 2.18 15.02 5.68
C GLY A 239 2.71 15.13 7.11
N GLU A 240 2.06 14.49 8.09
CA GLU A 240 2.50 14.44 9.49
C GLU A 240 3.51 13.30 9.72
N ASP A 241 4.11 13.26 10.93
CA ASP A 241 4.85 12.09 11.37
C ASP A 241 3.90 10.89 11.57
N ASN A 242 3.97 9.92 10.66
CA ASN A 242 3.10 8.74 10.68
C ASN A 242 3.42 7.76 11.82
N SER A 243 4.38 8.07 12.71
CA SER A 243 4.62 7.37 13.97
C SER A 243 3.93 8.04 15.18
N ALA A 244 3.49 9.29 15.02
CA ALA A 244 2.92 10.10 16.09
C ALA A 244 1.52 9.61 16.50
N PRO A 245 1.21 9.56 17.81
CA PRO A 245 -0.12 9.19 18.30
C PRO A 245 -1.26 10.06 17.75
N ALA A 246 -1.04 11.37 17.60
CA ALA A 246 -2.04 12.28 17.05
C ALA A 246 -2.42 11.90 15.60
N ALA A 247 -1.44 11.61 14.75
CA ALA A 247 -1.67 11.15 13.38
C ALA A 247 -2.46 9.82 13.34
N HIS A 248 -2.19 8.90 14.27
CA HIS A 248 -2.93 7.62 14.36
C HIS A 248 -4.39 7.81 14.77
N ILE A 249 -4.68 8.76 15.67
CA ILE A 249 -6.05 9.10 16.08
C ILE A 249 -6.79 9.79 14.94
N ALA A 250 -6.17 10.78 14.28
CA ALA A 250 -6.75 11.47 13.14
C ALA A 250 -7.06 10.48 11.99
N LEU A 251 -6.12 9.58 11.69
CA LEU A 251 -6.33 8.51 10.71
C LEU A 251 -7.50 7.61 11.08
N ALA A 252 -7.65 7.23 12.36
CA ALA A 252 -8.78 6.40 12.78
C ALA A 252 -10.13 7.08 12.51
N GLY A 253 -10.23 8.39 12.77
CA GLY A 253 -11.42 9.19 12.44
C GLY A 253 -11.66 9.30 10.94
N ALA A 254 -10.62 9.57 10.15
CA ALA A 254 -10.73 9.65 8.69
C ALA A 254 -11.17 8.31 8.07
N LEU A 255 -10.62 7.19 8.53
CA LEU A 255 -11.03 5.86 8.07
C LEU A 255 -12.48 5.55 8.43
N ALA A 256 -12.95 5.95 9.61
CA ALA A 256 -14.35 5.78 10.00
C ALA A 256 -15.30 6.59 9.11
N GLN A 257 -14.95 7.84 8.78
CA GLN A 257 -15.68 8.65 7.80
C GLN A 257 -15.70 8.00 6.42
N GLY A 258 -14.57 7.42 6.00
CA GLY A 258 -14.47 6.67 4.76
C GLY A 258 -15.40 5.46 4.74
N THR A 259 -15.45 4.66 5.80
CA THR A 259 -16.37 3.53 5.92
C THR A 259 -17.83 3.97 5.73
N ALA A 260 -18.25 5.04 6.40
CA ALA A 260 -19.61 5.57 6.24
C ALA A 260 -19.90 6.01 4.80
N LEU A 261 -18.96 6.70 4.14
CA LEU A 261 -19.11 7.09 2.73
C LEU A 261 -19.21 5.88 1.80
N ILE A 262 -18.49 4.79 2.08
CA ILE A 262 -18.56 3.53 1.32
C ILE A 262 -19.93 2.87 1.49
N GLU A 263 -20.45 2.79 2.71
CA GLU A 263 -21.78 2.22 3.00
C GLU A 263 -22.89 2.97 2.25
N GLU A 264 -22.80 4.30 2.18
CA GLU A 264 -23.72 5.15 1.42
C GLU A 264 -23.70 4.89 -0.09
N THR A 265 -22.67 4.22 -0.63
CA THR A 265 -22.62 3.92 -2.07
C THR A 265 -23.52 2.76 -2.50
N GLU A 266 -24.01 1.94 -1.56
CA GLU A 266 -24.76 0.72 -1.90
C GLU A 266 -26.01 0.97 -2.78
N PRO A 267 -26.85 1.99 -2.50
CA PRO A 267 -27.97 2.33 -3.38
C PRO A 267 -27.50 2.83 -4.76
N PHE A 268 -26.36 3.54 -4.83
CA PHE A 268 -25.83 4.07 -6.09
C PHE A 268 -25.33 2.95 -7.00
N TRP A 269 -24.64 1.96 -6.44
CA TRP A 269 -24.23 0.76 -7.16
C TRP A 269 -25.42 -0.08 -7.60
N SER A 270 -26.45 -0.20 -6.75
CA SER A 270 -27.67 -0.93 -7.09
C SER A 270 -28.44 -0.26 -8.24
N GLY A 271 -28.43 1.08 -8.30
CA GLY A 271 -29.05 1.86 -9.37
C GLY A 271 -28.33 1.78 -10.72
N ALA A 272 -27.06 1.34 -10.76
CA ALA A 272 -26.25 1.26 -11.98
C ALA A 272 -26.52 0.01 -12.85
N GLY A 273 -27.40 -0.90 -12.43
CA GLY A 273 -27.87 -2.03 -13.23
C GLY A 273 -26.75 -3.02 -13.62
N GLU A 274 -26.62 -3.32 -14.91
CA GLU A 274 -25.68 -4.31 -15.47
C GLU A 274 -24.27 -3.76 -15.74
N ASP A 275 -23.93 -2.58 -15.22
CA ASP A 275 -22.60 -2.00 -15.40
C ASP A 275 -21.51 -2.94 -14.85
N ALA A 276 -20.49 -3.22 -15.66
CA ALA A 276 -19.41 -4.15 -15.31
C ALA A 276 -18.62 -3.72 -14.07
N ALA A 277 -18.62 -2.44 -13.70
CA ALA A 277 -18.01 -1.97 -12.45
C ALA A 277 -18.77 -2.44 -11.21
N VAL A 278 -20.08 -2.69 -11.30
CA VAL A 278 -20.92 -3.15 -10.17
C VAL A 278 -20.49 -4.53 -9.71
N SER A 279 -20.27 -5.47 -10.63
CA SER A 279 -19.84 -6.83 -10.29
C SER A 279 -18.45 -6.85 -9.69
N ARG A 280 -17.52 -6.07 -10.26
CA ARG A 280 -16.17 -5.88 -9.70
C ARG A 280 -16.20 -5.25 -8.32
N TRP A 281 -17.00 -4.20 -8.12
CA TRP A 281 -17.15 -3.55 -6.82
C TRP A 281 -17.69 -4.50 -5.75
N ARG A 282 -18.75 -5.27 -6.05
CA ARG A 282 -19.32 -6.24 -5.12
C ARG A 282 -18.31 -7.30 -4.69
N ARG A 283 -17.47 -7.76 -5.63
CA ARG A 283 -16.36 -8.68 -5.35
C ARG A 283 -15.27 -8.03 -4.50
N ASP A 284 -14.90 -6.79 -4.82
CA ASP A 284 -13.68 -6.16 -4.28
C ASP A 284 -13.89 -5.38 -2.98
N ARG A 285 -15.14 -5.04 -2.62
CA ARG A 285 -15.44 -4.28 -1.39
C ARG A 285 -15.03 -5.01 -0.10
N GLU A 286 -14.77 -6.31 -0.15
CA GLU A 286 -14.23 -7.06 0.99
C GLU A 286 -12.83 -6.58 1.40
N LEU A 287 -12.08 -5.94 0.49
CA LEU A 287 -10.79 -5.34 0.77
C LEU A 287 -10.84 -4.36 1.96
N PHE A 288 -11.95 -3.63 2.16
CA PHE A 288 -12.07 -2.65 3.24
C PHE A 288 -12.14 -3.28 4.64
N ALA A 289 -12.60 -4.53 4.72
CA ALA A 289 -12.64 -5.28 5.98
C ALA A 289 -11.24 -5.79 6.41
N VAL A 290 -10.29 -5.83 5.49
CA VAL A 290 -8.92 -6.30 5.77
C VAL A 290 -8.25 -5.39 6.81
N ALA A 291 -7.55 -6.01 7.77
CA ALA A 291 -6.77 -5.36 8.81
C ALA A 291 -7.57 -4.44 9.79
N GLY A 292 -8.90 -4.50 9.82
CA GLY A 292 -9.73 -3.69 10.73
C GLY A 292 -9.30 -3.79 12.19
N SER A 293 -8.99 -4.99 12.69
CA SER A 293 -8.55 -5.18 14.08
C SER A 293 -7.20 -4.53 14.39
N ALA A 294 -6.29 -4.44 13.41
CA ALA A 294 -4.99 -3.78 13.59
C ALA A 294 -5.14 -2.26 13.68
N ARG A 295 -6.03 -1.67 12.87
CA ARG A 295 -6.37 -0.24 12.91
C ARG A 295 -6.95 0.17 14.26
N VAL A 296 -7.90 -0.61 14.78
CA VAL A 296 -8.50 -0.39 16.11
C VAL A 296 -7.43 -0.44 17.22
N ARG A 297 -6.55 -1.46 17.21
CA ARG A 297 -5.47 -1.57 18.19
C ARG A 297 -4.46 -0.41 18.10
N ARG A 298 -4.16 0.08 16.88
CA ARG A 298 -3.27 1.23 16.67
C ARG A 298 -3.88 2.49 17.30
N ALA A 299 -5.16 2.75 17.05
CA ALA A 299 -5.87 3.89 17.64
C ALA A 299 -5.94 3.82 19.17
N ALA A 300 -6.27 2.64 19.74
CA ALA A 300 -6.31 2.45 21.19
C ALA A 300 -4.96 2.75 21.87
N ARG A 301 -3.87 2.22 21.31
CA ARG A 301 -2.50 2.49 21.80
C ARG A 301 -2.11 3.96 21.67
N ALA A 302 -2.58 4.64 20.63
CA ALA A 302 -2.33 6.07 20.45
C ALA A 302 -3.02 6.90 21.55
N TRP A 303 -4.27 6.58 21.88
CA TRP A 303 -4.98 7.19 23.01
C TRP A 303 -4.29 6.93 24.35
N GLU A 304 -3.85 5.69 24.61
CA GLU A 304 -3.12 5.33 25.83
C GLU A 304 -1.85 6.19 26.01
N ARG A 305 -1.11 6.43 24.93
CA ARG A 305 0.14 7.23 24.96
C ARG A 305 -0.07 8.72 25.22
N LEU A 306 -1.27 9.24 24.97
CA LEU A 306 -1.61 10.66 25.16
C LEU A 306 -2.36 10.93 26.47
N ARG A 307 -2.72 9.90 27.23
CA ARG A 307 -3.34 10.10 28.54
C ARG A 307 -2.32 10.75 29.48
N PRO A 308 -2.70 11.82 30.21
CA PRO A 308 -1.90 12.32 31.31
C PRO A 308 -1.64 11.20 32.31
N ALA A 309 -0.43 11.17 32.88
CA ALA A 309 -0.06 10.27 33.97
C ALA A 309 -0.92 10.53 35.22
#